data_AF-A0A9X3PRT3-F1
#
_entry.id   AF-A0A9X3PRT3-F1
#
_cell.length_a   1.000
_cell.length_b   1.000
_cell.length_c   1.000
_cell.angle_alpha   90.00
_cell.angle_beta   90.00
_cell.angle_gamma   90.00
#
_symmetry.space_group_name_H-M   'P 1'
#
loop_
_entity.id
_entity.type
_entity.pdbx_description
1 polymer ?
#
loop_
_entity_poly.entity_id
_entity_poly.type
_entity_poly.pdbx_seq_one_letter_code
_entity_poly.pdbx_strand_id
1 'polypeptide(L)'
;MQVADKYSKIIEHLVPEGDLDGKVRTILLHEVRRRLAEFEAVDHRFRQKYGMTLEEFERRGVVKEKGYAFEVERDHQEWDAAVDALLALRADLDVLER
;
A
#
# COMPACT_ATOMS: atom_id res chain seq x y z
N MET A 1 -10.10 14.87 20.56
CA MET A 1 -10.58 13.54 20.14
C MET A 1 -10.79 12.69 21.39
N GLN A 2 -11.97 12.09 21.62
CA GLN A 2 -12.14 11.12 22.72
C GLN A 2 -11.91 9.72 22.16
N VAL A 3 -10.84 9.07 22.63
CA VAL A 3 -10.59 7.65 22.38
C VAL A 3 -11.18 6.86 23.54
N ALA A 4 -11.93 5.80 23.25
CA ALA A 4 -12.51 4.97 24.31
C ALA A 4 -11.41 4.37 25.20
N ASP A 5 -11.62 4.38 26.53
CA ASP A 5 -10.63 3.93 27.54
C ASP A 5 -9.98 2.58 27.26
N LYS A 6 -10.72 1.66 26.62
CA LYS A 6 -10.20 0.34 26.24
C LYS A 6 -9.04 0.39 25.24
N TYR A 7 -8.98 1.40 24.39
CA TYR A 7 -7.92 1.57 23.39
C TYR A 7 -6.71 2.32 23.95
N SER A 8 -6.90 3.17 24.96
CA SER A 8 -5.81 3.94 25.57
C SER A 8 -4.69 3.04 26.08
N LYS A 9 -5.02 1.94 26.77
CA LYS A 9 -4.00 0.97 27.24
C LYS A 9 -3.20 0.32 26.12
N ILE A 10 -3.82 0.10 24.96
CA ILE A 10 -3.15 -0.50 23.81
C ILE A 10 -2.22 0.54 23.16
N ILE A 11 -2.70 1.77 23.00
CA ILE A 11 -1.91 2.88 22.46
C ILE A 11 -0.67 3.14 23.34
N GLU A 12 -0.84 3.16 24.67
CA GLU A 12 0.26 3.28 25.63
C GLU A 12 1.30 2.15 25.50
N HIS A 13 0.85 0.92 25.22
CA HIS A 13 1.77 -0.20 25.00
C HIS A 13 2.56 -0.02 23.70
N LEU A 14 1.87 0.32 22.61
CA LEU A 14 2.47 0.42 21.28
C LEU A 14 3.43 1.62 21.17
N VAL A 15 3.04 2.75 21.77
CA VAL A 15 3.80 4.00 21.76
C VAL A 15 3.78 4.60 23.17
N PRO A 16 4.81 4.32 23.99
CA PRO A 16 4.83 4.77 25.40
C PRO A 16 4.94 6.29 25.56
N GLU A 17 5.59 6.96 24.61
CA GLU A 17 5.95 8.38 24.70
C GLU A 17 5.05 9.26 23.83
N GLY A 18 4.90 10.53 24.23
CA GLY A 18 4.14 11.55 23.49
C GLY A 18 2.73 11.79 24.03
N ASP A 19 2.05 12.77 23.44
CA ASP A 19 0.62 12.98 23.65
C ASP A 19 -0.20 12.03 22.76
N LEU A 20 -1.52 12.00 22.95
CA LEU A 20 -2.38 11.07 22.24
C LEU A 20 -2.29 11.25 20.71
N ASP A 21 -2.22 12.49 20.23
CA ASP A 21 -2.15 12.79 18.80
C ASP A 21 -0.82 12.32 18.22
N GLY A 22 0.31 12.55 18.91
CA GLY A 22 1.62 12.03 18.52
C GLY A 22 1.69 10.50 18.52
N LYS A 23 1.05 9.84 19.50
CA LYS A 23 0.95 8.37 19.54
C LYS A 23 0.14 7.82 18.37
N VAL A 24 -1.02 8.42 18.09
CA VAL A 24 -1.87 8.02 16.95
C VAL A 24 -1.14 8.25 15.62
N ARG A 25 -0.49 9.41 15.44
CA ARG A 25 0.33 9.70 14.25
C ARG A 25 1.41 8.64 14.05
N THR A 26 2.10 8.25 15.12
CA THR A 26 3.15 7.21 15.08
C THR A 26 2.59 5.86 14.65
N ILE A 27 1.46 5.44 15.22
CA ILE A 27 0.78 4.18 14.85
C ILE A 27 0.36 4.20 13.38
N LEU A 28 -0.26 5.29 12.92
CA LEU A 28 -0.67 5.44 11.52
C LEU A 28 0.52 5.42 10.57
N LEU A 29 1.62 6.09 10.94
CA LEU A 29 2.85 6.11 10.15
C LEU A 29 3.43 4.70 9.97
N HIS A 30 3.45 3.89 11.03
CA HIS A 30 3.90 2.51 10.95
C HIS A 30 2.97 1.64 10.10
N GLU A 31 1.65 1.82 10.22
CA GLU A 31 0.67 1.09 9.42
C GLU A 31 0.80 1.42 7.92
N VAL A 32 0.87 2.71 7.57
CA VAL A 32 1.04 3.17 6.19
C VAL A 32 2.33 2.61 5.59
N ARG A 33 3.44 2.68 6.32
CA ARG A 33 4.73 2.12 5.86
C ARG A 33 4.68 0.60 5.69
N ARG A 34 4.01 -0.13 6.57
CA ARG A 34 3.84 -1.58 6.44
C ARG A 34 3.08 -1.93 5.15
N ARG A 35 1.95 -1.27 4.92
CA ARG A 35 1.13 -1.49 3.73
C ARG A 35 1.85 -1.07 2.44
N LEU A 36 2.62 0.02 2.47
CA LEU A 36 3.47 0.40 1.34
C LEU A 36 4.43 -0.72 0.97
N ALA A 37 5.16 -1.29 1.94
CA ALA A 37 6.08 -2.39 1.69
C ALA A 37 5.37 -3.64 1.11
N GLU A 38 4.16 -3.94 1.58
CA GLU A 38 3.35 -5.05 1.06
C GLU A 38 2.99 -4.84 -0.43
N PHE A 39 2.51 -3.66 -0.81
CA PHE A 39 2.15 -3.37 -2.21
C PHE A 39 3.37 -3.15 -3.11
N GLU A 40 4.49 -2.65 -2.58
CA GLU A 40 5.75 -2.56 -3.31
C GLU A 40 6.28 -3.96 -3.66
N ALA A 41 6.10 -4.94 -2.79
CA ALA A 41 6.43 -6.33 -3.08
C ALA A 41 5.55 -6.91 -4.21
N VAL A 42 4.26 -6.56 -4.26
CA VAL A 42 3.35 -6.98 -5.35
C VAL A 42 3.77 -6.35 -6.68
N ASP A 43 4.00 -5.03 -6.72
CA ASP A 43 4.48 -4.33 -7.91
C ASP A 43 5.82 -4.92 -8.39
N HIS A 44 6.76 -5.14 -7.47
CA HIS A 44 8.05 -5.75 -7.80
C HIS A 44 7.91 -7.15 -8.39
N ARG A 45 7.05 -7.99 -7.81
CA ARG A 45 6.79 -9.36 -8.31
C ARG A 45 6.30 -9.34 -9.75
N PHE A 46 5.37 -8.45 -10.09
CA PHE A 46 4.84 -8.39 -11.46
C PHE A 46 5.81 -7.74 -12.45
N ARG A 47 6.57 -6.73 -12.03
CA ARG A 47 7.70 -6.22 -12.83
C ARG A 47 8.71 -7.30 -13.17
N GLN A 48 9.03 -8.18 -12.22
CA GLN A 48 9.89 -9.32 -12.47
C GLN A 48 9.24 -10.33 -13.42
N LYS A 49 7.96 -10.67 -13.22
CA LYS A 49 7.23 -11.64 -14.05
C LYS A 49 7.14 -11.22 -15.52
N TYR A 50 6.85 -9.94 -15.76
CA TYR A 50 6.61 -9.42 -17.11
C TYR A 50 7.81 -8.69 -17.73
N GLY A 51 8.81 -8.34 -16.91
CA GLY A 51 10.02 -7.63 -17.36
C GLY A 51 9.75 -6.19 -17.80
N MET A 52 8.71 -5.55 -17.26
CA MET A 52 8.26 -4.19 -17.62
C MET A 52 7.49 -3.54 -16.47
N THR A 53 7.15 -2.25 -16.55
CA THR A 53 6.23 -1.59 -15.61
C THR A 53 4.76 -1.89 -15.93
N LEU A 54 3.84 -1.57 -15.01
CA LEU A 54 2.40 -1.68 -15.26
C LEU A 54 1.98 -0.80 -16.45
N GLU A 55 2.44 0.45 -16.49
CA GLU A 55 2.16 1.38 -17.60
C GLU A 55 2.63 0.82 -18.96
N GLU A 56 3.82 0.20 -19.00
CA GLU A 56 4.32 -0.48 -20.19
C GLU A 56 3.46 -1.69 -20.58
N PHE A 57 3.06 -2.49 -19.60
CA PHE A 57 2.20 -3.65 -19.78
C PHE A 57 0.85 -3.27 -20.39
N GLU A 58 0.23 -2.20 -19.88
CA GLU A 58 -1.06 -1.70 -20.36
C GLU A 58 -0.95 -1.07 -21.75
N ARG A 59 0.04 -0.20 -21.97
CA ARG A 59 0.28 0.46 -23.26
C ARG A 59 0.54 -0.55 -24.39
N ARG A 60 1.22 -1.66 -24.09
CA ARG A 60 1.44 -2.76 -25.05
C ARG A 60 0.19 -3.62 -25.25
N GLY A 61 -0.78 -3.56 -24.35
CA GLY A 61 -1.97 -4.41 -24.39
C GLY A 61 -1.61 -5.88 -24.15
N VAL A 62 -0.71 -6.17 -23.21
CA VAL A 62 -0.18 -7.54 -22.99
C VAL A 62 -1.28 -8.57 -22.74
N VAL A 63 -2.36 -8.21 -22.05
CA VAL A 63 -3.54 -9.09 -21.89
C VAL A 63 -4.04 -9.59 -23.24
N LYS A 64 -4.19 -8.68 -24.21
CA LYS A 64 -4.62 -9.00 -25.57
C LYS A 64 -3.55 -9.76 -26.35
N GLU A 65 -2.27 -9.37 -26.23
CA GLU A 65 -1.14 -10.11 -26.84
C GLU A 65 -1.10 -11.57 -26.38
N LYS A 66 -1.51 -11.83 -25.13
CA LYS A 66 -1.60 -13.17 -24.53
C LYS A 66 -2.96 -13.84 -24.72
N GLY A 67 -3.83 -13.28 -25.56
CA GLY A 67 -5.10 -13.87 -25.93
C GLY A 67 -6.13 -13.92 -24.80
N TYR A 68 -6.13 -12.92 -23.90
CA TYR A 68 -7.07 -12.84 -22.77
C TYR A 68 -6.99 -14.07 -21.85
N ALA A 69 -5.77 -14.58 -21.66
CA ALA A 69 -5.55 -15.66 -20.71
C ALA A 69 -5.95 -15.19 -19.30
N PHE A 70 -6.84 -15.92 -18.65
CA PHE A 70 -7.37 -15.59 -17.32
C PHE A 70 -6.28 -15.25 -16.29
N GLU A 71 -5.15 -15.97 -16.30
CA GLU A 71 -4.03 -15.68 -15.42
C GLU A 71 -3.47 -14.26 -15.64
N VAL A 72 -3.32 -13.84 -16.90
CA VAL A 72 -2.77 -12.53 -17.25
C VAL A 72 -3.75 -11.41 -16.92
N GLU A 73 -5.05 -11.65 -17.07
CA GLU A 73 -6.09 -10.70 -16.64
C GLU A 73 -6.11 -10.52 -15.12
N ARG A 74 -6.06 -11.63 -14.39
CA ARG A 74 -6.03 -11.61 -12.92
C ARG A 74 -4.77 -10.89 -12.41
N ASP A 75 -3.63 -11.18 -13.01
CA ASP A 75 -2.37 -10.53 -12.67
C ASP A 75 -2.42 -9.03 -12.94
N HIS A 76 -3.01 -8.61 -14.06
CA HIS A 76 -3.23 -7.19 -14.36
C HIS A 76 -4.10 -6.52 -13.30
N GLN A 77 -5.25 -7.10 -12.96
CA GLN A 77 -6.15 -6.55 -11.94
C GLN A 77 -5.50 -6.44 -10.56
N GLU A 78 -4.73 -7.45 -10.15
CA GLU A 78 -4.01 -7.42 -8.88
C GLU A 78 -2.90 -6.36 -8.88
N TRP A 79 -2.19 -6.23 -10.00
CA TRP A 79 -1.11 -5.25 -10.13
C TRP A 79 -1.63 -3.82 -10.15
N ASP A 80 -2.68 -3.56 -10.92
CA ASP A 80 -3.37 -2.26 -11.00
C ASP A 80 -3.84 -1.79 -9.61
N ALA A 81 -4.57 -2.65 -8.90
CA ALA A 81 -5.02 -2.35 -7.55
C ALA A 81 -3.86 -2.09 -6.58
N ALA A 82 -2.72 -2.79 -6.73
CA ALA A 82 -1.54 -2.54 -5.91
C ALA A 82 -0.90 -1.18 -6.22
N VAL A 83 -0.76 -0.80 -7.49
CA VAL A 83 -0.18 0.49 -7.88
C VAL A 83 -1.08 1.65 -7.43
N ASP A 84 -2.40 1.52 -7.53
CA ASP A 84 -3.35 2.50 -7.00
C ASP A 84 -3.22 2.65 -5.47
N ALA A 85 -3.11 1.54 -4.74
CA ALA A 85 -2.91 1.56 -3.30
C ALA A 85 -1.57 2.23 -2.93
N LEU A 86 -0.50 2.02 -3.70
CA LEU A 86 0.78 2.71 -3.49
C LEU A 86 0.66 4.21 -3.66
N LEU A 87 -0.06 4.68 -4.68
CA LEU A 87 -0.26 6.11 -4.90
C LEU A 87 -1.03 6.76 -3.74
N ALA A 88 -2.13 6.13 -3.30
CA ALA A 88 -2.91 6.63 -2.17
C ALA A 88 -2.10 6.66 -0.86
N LEU A 89 -1.41 5.56 -0.53
CA LEU A 89 -0.64 5.46 0.72
C LEU A 89 0.57 6.41 0.75
N ARG A 90 1.17 6.72 -0.40
CA ARG A 90 2.23 7.74 -0.48
C ARG A 90 1.69 9.13 -0.18
N ALA A 91 0.49 9.46 -0.65
CA ALA A 91 -0.16 10.72 -0.30
C ALA A 91 -0.48 10.80 1.20
N ASP A 92 -0.97 9.71 1.80
CA ASP A 92 -1.20 9.64 3.24
C ASP A 92 0.12 9.77 4.04
N LEU A 93 1.19 9.14 3.58
CA LEU A 93 2.52 9.25 4.18
C LEU A 93 3.02 10.69 4.17
N ASP A 94 2.89 11.40 3.05
CA ASP A 94 3.29 12.81 2.94
C ASP A 94 2.50 13.71 3.90
N VAL A 95 1.22 13.41 4.15
CA VAL A 95 0.41 14.12 5.14
C VAL A 95 0.89 13.82 6.56
N LEU A 96 1.23 12.57 6.84
CA LEU A 96 1.69 12.11 8.15
C LEU A 96 3.14 12.45 8.46
N GLU A 97 3.97 12.86 7.50
CA GLU A 97 5.37 13.26 7.74
C GLU A 97 5.55 14.77 7.91
N ARG A 98 4.58 15.56 7.43
CA ARG A 98 4.48 17.01 7.70
C ARG A 98 4.13 17.30 9.16
#